data_AF-A0A7X7X063-F1
#
_entry.id   AF-A0A7X7X063-F1
#
_cell.length_a   1.000
_cell.length_b   1.000
_cell.length_c   1.000
_cell.angle_alpha   90.00
_cell.angle_beta   90.00
_cell.angle_gamma   90.00
#
_symmetry.space_group_name_H-M   'P 1'
#
loop_
_entity.id
_entity.type
_entity.pdbx_description
1 polymer ?
#
loop_
_entity_poly.entity_id
_entity_poly.type
_entity_poly.pdbx_seq_one_letter_code
_entity_poly.pdbx_strand_id
1 'polypeptide(L)'
;MNKKTKIRIYSLASFLITLLFVASCSTDTETLNVQKLKTYDAQYYANLRAFHASDHEVSYAYYEGWSPVEGVSGYKDPASWGERMVGLPDSLDIVNLWMGVPSNDSTKCDTLGTTYAPIAYADMKFCQNTKGMKFVMHADASNYNHKFTVDG
;
A
#
# COMPACT_ATOMS: atom_id res chain seq x y z
N MET A 1 -24.61 -28.34 -59.85
CA MET A 1 -24.48 -28.46 -58.38
C MET A 1 -25.84 -28.29 -57.71
N ASN A 2 -26.28 -29.25 -56.89
CA ASN A 2 -27.64 -29.24 -56.31
C ASN A 2 -27.81 -28.19 -55.19
N LYS A 3 -29.06 -27.82 -54.88
CA LYS A 3 -29.39 -26.78 -53.88
C LYS A 3 -28.84 -27.10 -52.47
N LYS A 4 -28.83 -28.38 -52.07
CA LYS A 4 -28.26 -28.83 -50.78
C LYS A 4 -26.75 -28.64 -50.71
N THR A 5 -26.02 -28.92 -51.80
CA THR A 5 -24.57 -28.74 -51.89
C THR A 5 -24.20 -27.26 -51.82
N LYS A 6 -24.96 -26.36 -52.46
CA LYS A 6 -24.77 -24.90 -52.37
C LYS A 6 -24.94 -24.39 -50.93
N ILE A 7 -26.00 -24.82 -50.24
CA ILE A 7 -26.26 -24.42 -48.84
C ILE A 7 -25.13 -24.89 -47.91
N ARG A 8 -24.61 -26.12 -48.09
CA ARG A 8 -23.47 -26.63 -47.32
C ARG A 8 -22.19 -25.83 -47.54
N ILE A 9 -21.91 -25.43 -48.79
CA ILE A 9 -20.74 -24.62 -49.12
C ILE A 9 -20.85 -23.22 -48.52
N TYR A 10 -22.01 -22.56 -48.63
CA TYR A 10 -22.21 -21.23 -48.02
C TYR A 10 -22.16 -21.28 -46.49
N SER A 11 -22.68 -22.34 -45.87
CA SER A 11 -22.58 -22.53 -44.43
C SER A 11 -21.13 -22.72 -43.97
N LEU A 12 -20.33 -23.47 -44.74
CA LEU A 12 -18.93 -23.70 -44.43
C LEU A 12 -18.10 -22.42 -44.62
N ALA A 13 -18.36 -21.65 -45.68
CA ALA A 13 -17.73 -20.36 -45.92
C ALA A 13 -18.07 -19.35 -44.84
N SER A 14 -19.34 -19.27 -44.43
CA SER A 14 -19.80 -18.43 -43.31
C SER A 14 -19.09 -18.77 -41.99
N PHE A 15 -18.96 -20.06 -41.69
CA PHE A 15 -18.27 -20.54 -40.51
C PHE A 15 -16.77 -20.19 -40.52
N LEU A 16 -16.11 -20.35 -41.67
CA LEU A 16 -14.70 -20.02 -41.84
C LEU A 16 -14.44 -18.52 -41.70
N ILE A 17 -15.32 -17.67 -42.26
CA ILE A 17 -15.24 -16.22 -42.14
C ILE A 17 -15.41 -15.78 -40.68
N THR A 18 -16.35 -16.38 -39.96
CA THR A 18 -16.58 -16.11 -38.53
C THR A 18 -15.35 -16.47 -37.69
N LEU A 19 -14.69 -17.60 -37.98
CA LEU A 19 -13.44 -18.01 -37.34
C LEU A 19 -12.30 -17.01 -37.54
N LEU A 20 -12.19 -16.41 -38.74
CA LEU A 20 -11.17 -15.39 -39.03
C LEU A 20 -11.41 -14.10 -38.24
N PHE A 21 -12.67 -13.70 -38.04
CA PHE A 21 -13.00 -12.50 -37.24
C PHE A 21 -12.73 -12.69 -35.74
N VAL A 22 -12.97 -13.88 -35.17
CA VAL A 22 -12.64 -14.14 -33.75
C VAL A 22 -11.14 -14.30 -33.50
N ALA A 23 -10.38 -14.77 -34.50
CA ALA A 23 -8.92 -14.88 -34.42
C ALA A 23 -8.17 -13.55 -34.58
N SER A 24 -8.85 -12.51 -35.09
CA SER A 24 -8.25 -11.18 -35.32
C SER A 24 -8.33 -10.25 -34.10
N CYS A 25 -8.87 -10.72 -32.97
CA CYS A 25 -8.82 -9.95 -31.73
C CYS A 25 -7.36 -9.93 -31.25
N SER A 26 -6.66 -8.80 -31.42
CA SER A 26 -5.35 -8.61 -30.81
C SER A 26 -5.54 -8.63 -29.30
N THR A 27 -5.18 -9.76 -28.70
CA THR A 27 -5.09 -9.93 -27.24
C THR A 27 -3.72 -9.46 -26.73
N ASP A 28 -2.97 -8.74 -27.56
CA ASP A 28 -1.70 -8.16 -27.13
C ASP A 28 -2.01 -7.15 -26.05
N THR A 29 -1.60 -7.49 -24.83
CA THR A 29 -1.67 -6.57 -23.72
C THR A 29 -0.68 -5.44 -24.00
N GLU A 30 -1.22 -4.25 -24.27
CA GLU A 30 -0.44 -3.00 -24.30
C GLU A 30 0.47 -2.98 -23.07
N THR A 31 1.77 -2.79 -23.27
CA THR A 31 2.71 -2.79 -22.16
C THR A 31 2.42 -1.56 -21.32
N LEU A 32 1.82 -1.74 -20.14
CA LEU A 32 1.62 -0.64 -19.20
C LEU A 32 2.98 -0.01 -18.88
N ASN A 33 3.23 1.20 -19.37
CA ASN A 33 4.40 1.98 -19.00
C ASN A 33 4.19 2.51 -17.59
N VAL A 34 4.51 1.68 -16.60
CA VAL A 34 4.40 2.04 -15.20
C VAL A 34 5.42 3.13 -14.91
N GLN A 35 4.95 4.28 -14.44
CA GLN A 35 5.79 5.39 -14.03
C GLN A 35 6.83 4.90 -13.02
N LYS A 36 8.11 5.12 -13.33
CA LYS A 36 9.19 4.83 -12.38
C LYS A 36 9.05 5.72 -11.15
N LEU A 37 9.36 5.15 -9.98
CA LEU A 37 9.40 5.90 -8.73
C LEU A 37 10.33 7.10 -8.87
N LYS A 38 9.83 8.27 -8.46
CA LYS A 38 10.65 9.46 -8.39
C LYS A 38 11.69 9.25 -7.29
N THR A 39 12.96 9.40 -7.65
CA THR A 39 14.06 9.39 -6.70
C THR A 39 14.37 10.82 -6.28
N TYR A 40 14.79 10.97 -5.03
CA TYR A 40 15.14 12.26 -4.44
C TYR A 40 16.57 12.18 -3.91
N ASP A 41 17.27 13.31 -3.95
CA ASP A 41 18.65 13.41 -3.48
C ASP A 41 18.71 13.68 -1.96
N ALA A 42 19.93 13.74 -1.42
CA ALA A 42 20.13 14.02 0.00
C ALA A 42 19.67 15.45 0.40
N GLN A 43 19.76 16.41 -0.52
CA GLN A 43 19.36 17.80 -0.27
C GLN A 43 17.84 17.91 -0.10
N TYR A 44 17.07 17.18 -0.89
CA TYR A 44 15.62 17.09 -0.75
C TYR A 44 15.22 16.66 0.67
N TYR A 45 15.79 15.56 1.16
CA TYR A 45 15.47 15.06 2.50
C TYR A 45 15.98 15.99 3.61
N ALA A 46 17.10 16.69 3.39
CA ALA A 46 17.55 17.72 4.32
C ALA A 46 16.56 18.87 4.41
N ASN A 47 16.04 19.34 3.28
CA ASN A 47 15.01 20.38 3.22
C ASN A 47 13.70 19.92 3.87
N LEU A 48 13.32 18.65 3.68
CA LEU A 48 12.11 18.10 4.27
C LEU A 48 12.18 18.09 5.81
N ARG A 49 13.30 17.62 6.37
CA ARG A 49 13.52 17.69 7.82
C ARG A 49 13.58 19.13 8.34
N ALA A 50 14.14 20.06 7.56
CA ALA A 50 14.14 21.47 7.92
C ALA A 50 12.72 22.06 7.92
N PHE A 51 11.86 21.66 6.98
CA PHE A 51 10.44 22.02 6.95
C PHE A 51 9.71 21.51 8.21
N HIS A 52 9.83 20.21 8.54
CA HIS A 52 9.21 19.64 9.75
C HIS A 52 9.72 20.27 11.07
N ALA A 53 10.90 20.89 11.07
CA ALA A 53 11.47 21.60 12.21
C ALA A 53 11.13 23.10 12.25
N SER A 54 10.59 23.65 11.15
CA SER A 54 10.22 25.06 11.04
C SER A 54 8.92 25.37 11.78
N ASP A 55 8.64 26.65 12.01
CA ASP A 55 7.33 27.09 12.47
C ASP A 55 6.34 27.02 11.29
N HIS A 56 5.48 26.01 11.30
CA HIS A 56 4.49 25.74 10.26
C HIS A 56 3.25 25.07 10.85
N GLU A 57 2.16 25.04 10.08
CA GLU A 57 0.94 24.34 10.47
C GLU A 57 1.15 22.83 10.43
N VAL A 58 0.99 22.18 11.58
CA VAL A 58 1.22 20.74 11.73
C VAL A 58 0.10 19.95 11.08
N SER A 59 0.46 18.98 10.26
CA SER A 59 -0.45 18.03 9.66
C SER A 59 -0.43 16.68 10.39
N TYR A 60 -1.62 16.10 10.56
CA TYR A 60 -1.82 14.86 11.32
C TYR A 60 -2.71 13.90 10.55
N ALA A 61 -2.38 12.61 10.56
CA ALA A 61 -3.19 11.57 9.92
C ALA A 61 -3.28 10.31 10.77
N TYR A 62 -4.45 9.68 10.77
CA TYR A 62 -4.62 8.29 11.19
C TYR A 62 -4.30 7.37 10.02
N TYR A 63 -3.47 6.36 10.24
CA TYR A 63 -3.02 5.46 9.19
C TYR A 63 -3.03 4.00 9.64
N GLU A 64 -3.88 3.20 9.00
CA GLU A 64 -4.04 1.75 9.22
C GLU A 64 -3.49 0.90 8.07
N GLY A 65 -3.08 1.53 6.95
CA GLY A 65 -2.76 0.80 5.70
C GLY A 65 -1.64 -0.23 5.83
N TRP A 66 -0.83 -0.14 6.89
CA TRP A 66 0.31 -1.02 7.20
C TRP A 66 -0.06 -2.32 7.92
N SER A 67 -1.20 -2.39 8.60
CA SER A 67 -1.58 -3.54 9.43
C SER A 67 -2.62 -4.42 8.71
N PRO A 68 -2.82 -5.68 9.15
CA PRO A 68 -4.03 -6.42 8.82
C PRO A 68 -5.28 -5.63 9.22
N VAL A 69 -6.39 -5.90 8.53
CA VAL A 69 -7.71 -5.41 8.93
C VAL A 69 -8.04 -5.96 10.32
N GLU A 70 -8.78 -5.19 11.12
CA GLU A 70 -9.23 -5.61 12.44
C GLU A 70 -9.88 -7.01 12.41
N GLY A 71 -9.47 -7.86 13.35
CA GLY A 71 -9.91 -9.26 13.45
C GLY A 71 -9.15 -10.25 12.56
N VAL A 72 -8.22 -9.79 11.71
CA VAL A 72 -7.34 -10.65 10.91
C VAL A 72 -6.00 -10.83 11.59
N SER A 73 -5.58 -12.08 11.80
CA SER A 73 -4.30 -12.41 12.41
C SER A 73 -3.14 -12.45 11.41
N GLY A 74 -1.92 -12.36 11.94
CA GLY A 74 -0.70 -12.37 11.14
C GLY A 74 -0.24 -10.96 10.77
N TYR A 75 0.54 -10.85 9.70
CA TYR A 75 1.06 -9.56 9.24
C TYR A 75 0.69 -9.33 7.78
N LYS A 76 0.55 -8.05 7.42
CA LYS A 76 0.19 -7.64 6.06
C LYS A 76 1.45 -7.34 5.26
N ASP A 77 1.61 -8.04 4.14
CA ASP A 77 2.50 -7.61 3.08
C ASP A 77 1.78 -6.55 2.22
N PRO A 78 2.41 -5.38 1.97
CA PRO A 78 1.79 -4.32 1.20
C PRO A 78 1.66 -4.70 -0.27
N ALA A 79 0.45 -4.65 -0.80
CA ALA A 79 0.15 -4.93 -2.20
C ALA A 79 0.48 -3.76 -3.14
N SER A 80 0.63 -2.55 -2.60
CA SER A 80 0.93 -1.35 -3.38
C SER A 80 1.68 -0.28 -2.59
N TRP A 81 2.18 0.75 -3.29
CA TRP A 81 2.77 1.94 -2.68
C TRP A 81 1.82 2.72 -1.78
N GLY A 82 0.51 2.67 -2.04
CA GLY A 82 -0.49 3.34 -1.19
C GLY A 82 -0.63 2.71 0.20
N GLU A 83 -0.13 1.48 0.39
CA GLU A 83 -0.14 0.77 1.68
C GLU A 83 1.20 0.88 2.42
N ARG A 84 2.18 1.54 1.81
CA ARG A 84 3.54 1.70 2.35
C ARG A 84 3.62 3.04 3.10
N MET A 85 4.22 3.06 4.30
CA MET A 85 4.43 4.34 4.99
C MET A 85 5.42 5.23 4.23
N VAL A 86 6.36 4.65 3.47
CA VAL A 86 7.20 5.44 2.56
C VAL A 86 6.43 6.10 1.41
N GLY A 87 5.21 5.64 1.13
CA GLY A 87 4.30 6.23 0.15
C GLY A 87 3.42 7.37 0.71
N LEU A 88 3.48 7.64 2.02
CA LEU A 88 2.76 8.75 2.63
C LEU A 88 3.25 10.10 2.08
N PRO A 89 2.35 11.11 1.97
CA PRO A 89 2.74 12.46 1.60
C PRO A 89 3.84 13.00 2.53
N ASP A 90 4.89 13.55 1.92
CA ASP A 90 6.06 14.04 2.67
C ASP A 90 5.71 15.25 3.55
N SER A 91 4.62 15.95 3.29
CA SER A 91 4.13 17.04 4.14
C SER A 91 3.52 16.59 5.46
N LEU A 92 3.32 15.27 5.70
CA LEU A 92 2.78 14.75 6.95
C LEU A 92 3.79 14.85 8.10
N ASP A 93 3.39 15.46 9.22
CA ASP A 93 4.26 15.65 10.37
C ASP A 93 4.13 14.53 11.39
N ILE A 94 2.89 14.16 11.71
CA ILE A 94 2.57 13.16 12.72
C ILE A 94 1.58 12.15 12.15
N VAL A 95 1.99 10.89 12.17
CA VAL A 95 1.15 9.77 11.73
C VAL A 95 0.80 8.92 12.93
N ASN A 96 -0.49 8.84 13.22
CA ASN A 96 -1.01 7.91 14.19
C ASN A 96 -1.13 6.52 13.57
N LEU A 97 -0.43 5.58 14.18
CA LEU A 97 -0.46 4.17 13.84
C LEU A 97 -1.73 3.54 14.43
N TRP A 98 -2.78 3.55 13.63
CA TRP A 98 -3.97 2.77 13.91
C TRP A 98 -3.58 1.28 13.91
N MET A 99 -4.22 0.47 14.77
CA MET A 99 -3.97 -0.97 15.00
C MET A 99 -2.74 -1.37 15.81
N GLY A 100 -1.84 -0.46 16.18
CA GLY A 100 -0.69 -0.75 17.05
C GLY A 100 0.64 -0.21 16.52
N VAL A 101 1.75 -0.88 16.83
CA VAL A 101 3.11 -0.47 16.44
C VAL A 101 3.77 -1.60 15.64
N PRO A 102 4.30 -1.35 14.42
CA PRO A 102 5.01 -2.38 13.67
C PRO A 102 6.36 -2.70 14.32
N SER A 103 6.76 -3.97 14.28
CA SER A 103 8.03 -4.47 14.80
C SER A 103 8.73 -5.39 13.79
N ASN A 104 10.06 -5.47 13.87
CA ASN A 104 10.86 -6.47 13.15
C ASN A 104 11.23 -7.69 14.01
N ASP A 105 10.76 -7.74 15.26
CA ASP A 105 10.96 -8.86 16.17
C ASP A 105 9.83 -9.88 16.01
N SER A 106 10.16 -11.07 15.49
CA SER A 106 9.18 -12.14 15.23
C SER A 106 8.58 -12.74 16.50
N THR A 107 9.15 -12.47 17.67
CA THR A 107 8.56 -12.86 18.96
C THR A 107 7.41 -11.95 19.37
N LYS A 108 7.26 -10.79 18.72
CA LYS A 108 6.16 -9.84 18.92
C LYS A 108 5.01 -10.17 17.98
N CYS A 109 4.27 -11.23 18.29
CA CYS A 109 3.00 -11.56 17.64
C CYS A 109 1.86 -11.10 18.55
N ASP A 110 1.05 -10.15 18.09
CA ASP A 110 -0.23 -9.72 18.69
C ASP A 110 -0.19 -9.44 20.21
N THR A 111 0.95 -8.98 20.72
CA THR A 111 1.14 -8.72 22.15
C THR A 111 1.09 -7.20 22.39
N LEU A 112 0.10 -6.74 23.17
CA LEU A 112 0.04 -5.40 23.77
C LEU A 112 0.47 -4.25 22.83
N GLY A 113 -0.27 -4.09 21.73
CA GLY A 113 -0.10 -2.94 20.83
C GLY A 113 1.14 -2.98 19.95
N THR A 114 1.85 -4.11 19.85
CA THR A 114 2.95 -4.30 18.90
C THR A 114 2.75 -5.56 18.05
N THR A 115 2.95 -5.46 16.74
CA THR A 115 2.76 -6.55 15.77
C THR A 115 4.01 -6.71 14.90
N TYR A 116 4.47 -7.96 14.72
CA TYR A 116 5.52 -8.29 13.79
C TYR A 116 5.08 -7.91 12.38
N ALA A 117 5.69 -6.87 11.82
CA ALA A 117 5.42 -6.34 10.49
C ALA A 117 6.73 -5.72 9.97
N PRO A 118 7.71 -6.56 9.58
CA PRO A 118 9.09 -6.12 9.34
C PRO A 118 9.19 -5.09 8.21
N ILE A 119 8.32 -5.22 7.21
CA ILE A 119 8.23 -4.31 6.07
C ILE A 119 7.71 -2.94 6.52
N ALA A 120 6.61 -2.89 7.27
CA ALA A 120 6.08 -1.65 7.86
C ALA A 120 7.07 -0.99 8.84
N TYR A 121 7.76 -1.80 9.66
CA TYR A 121 8.80 -1.32 10.57
C TYR A 121 9.94 -0.62 9.81
N ALA A 122 10.42 -1.22 8.73
CA ALA A 122 11.49 -0.64 7.91
C ALA A 122 11.06 0.71 7.31
N ASP A 123 9.83 0.81 6.80
CA ASP A 123 9.31 2.08 6.29
C ASP A 123 9.19 3.14 7.37
N MET A 124 8.63 2.78 8.53
CA MET A 124 8.49 3.70 9.66
C MET A 124 9.85 4.28 10.03
N LYS A 125 10.89 3.42 10.13
CA LYS A 125 12.26 3.87 10.40
C LYS A 125 12.84 4.74 9.30
N PHE A 126 12.57 4.42 8.03
CA PHE A 126 12.97 5.30 6.93
C PHE A 126 12.31 6.67 7.03
N CYS A 127 11.00 6.74 7.29
CA CYS A 127 10.26 7.98 7.40
C CYS A 127 10.74 8.81 8.59
N GLN A 128 10.95 8.18 9.76
CA GLN A 128 11.51 8.83 10.94
C GLN A 128 12.89 9.43 10.69
N ASN A 129 13.82 8.63 10.16
CA ASN A 129 15.22 9.01 10.07
C ASN A 129 15.54 9.86 8.84
N THR A 130 14.83 9.62 7.73
CA THR A 130 15.13 10.24 6.43
C THR A 130 14.18 11.40 6.15
N LYS A 131 12.86 11.18 6.30
CA LYS A 131 11.86 12.19 5.96
C LYS A 131 11.64 13.21 7.07
N GLY A 132 11.74 12.80 8.34
CA GLY A 132 11.51 13.66 9.52
C GLY A 132 10.10 13.53 10.12
N MET A 133 9.30 12.62 9.59
CA MET A 133 7.94 12.31 10.04
C MET A 133 7.95 11.59 11.39
N LYS A 134 7.03 11.97 12.28
CA LYS A 134 6.85 11.34 13.59
C LYS A 134 5.70 10.34 13.55
N PHE A 135 5.83 9.29 14.35
CA PHE A 135 4.79 8.28 14.48
C PHE A 135 4.37 8.13 15.94
N VAL A 136 3.07 8.02 16.17
CA VAL A 136 2.49 7.85 17.52
C VAL A 136 1.62 6.60 17.54
N MET A 137 1.60 5.91 18.68
CA MET A 137 0.71 4.77 18.88
C MET A 137 -0.72 5.25 19.07
N HIS A 138 -1.69 4.60 18.42
CA HIS A 138 -3.11 4.74 18.76
C HIS A 138 -3.45 3.99 20.05
N ALA A 139 -4.22 4.61 20.95
CA ALA A 139 -4.77 3.94 22.11
C ALA A 139 -6.21 4.40 22.37
N ASP A 140 -7.15 3.44 22.37
CA ASP A 140 -8.54 3.72 22.72
C ASP A 140 -8.73 3.82 24.23
N ALA A 141 -9.34 4.90 24.68
CA ALA A 141 -9.65 5.13 26.09
C ALA A 141 -10.86 4.32 26.60
N SER A 142 -11.59 3.64 25.71
CA SER A 142 -12.87 2.98 26.01
C SER A 142 -12.75 1.62 26.70
N ASN A 143 -11.55 1.05 26.85
CA ASN A 143 -11.36 -0.26 27.51
C ASN A 143 -10.26 -0.29 28.59
N TYR A 144 -9.99 0.89 29.16
CA TYR A 144 -8.94 1.23 30.11
C TYR A 144 -9.05 0.93 31.61
N ASN A 145 -8.87 -0.29 32.13
CA ASN A 145 -8.41 -0.49 33.54
C ASN A 145 -6.90 -0.18 33.70
N HIS A 146 -6.34 0.70 32.85
CA HIS A 146 -4.94 1.12 32.89
C HIS A 146 -4.72 2.01 34.12
N LYS A 147 -3.98 1.50 35.10
CA LYS A 147 -3.34 2.33 36.11
C LYS A 147 -2.07 2.91 35.49
N PHE A 148 -2.10 4.18 35.09
CA PHE A 148 -0.87 4.91 34.79
C PHE A 148 -0.17 5.17 36.13
N THR A 149 0.85 4.40 36.46
CA THR A 149 1.81 4.79 37.50
C THR A 149 2.77 5.78 36.88
N VAL A 150 2.56 7.06 37.21
CA VAL A 150 3.54 8.12 36.95
C VAL A 150 4.61 7.98 38.02
N ASP A 151 5.63 7.17 37.73
CA ASP A 151 6.91 7.30 38.43
C ASP A 151 7.76 8.24 37.57
N GLY A 152 7.98 9.45 38.10
CA GLY A 152 8.84 10.48 37.50
C GLY A 152 10.32 10.12 37.55
#